data_AF-A0A532TNB6-F1
#
_entry.id   AF-A0A532TNB6-F1
#
_cell.length_a   1.000
_cell.length_b   1.000
_cell.length_c   1.000
_cell.angle_alpha   90.00
_cell.angle_beta   90.00
_cell.angle_gamma   90.00
#
_symmetry.space_group_name_H-M   'P 1'
#
loop_
_entity.id
_entity.type
_entity.pdbx_description
1 polymer ?
#
loop_
_entity_poly.entity_id
_entity_poly.type
_entity_poly.pdbx_seq_one_letter_code
_entity_poly.pdbx_strand_id
1 'polypeptide(L)'
;MIYFFFIFFSPRAIRMNLHKIIKEPAYVNGTIAYAADYLKGLIVVDVSDLSNPTKIAQYFDGGHVYDVEVINKIAYVADRDDGLEIIEILI
;
A
#
# COMPACT_ATOMS: atom_id res chain seq x y z
N MET A 1 -12.06 -23.79 9.64
CA MET A 1 -11.18 -22.62 9.80
C MET A 1 -11.90 -21.43 9.17
N ILE A 2 -12.58 -20.62 9.97
CA ILE A 2 -13.43 -19.53 9.48
C ILE A 2 -12.52 -18.30 9.40
N TYR A 3 -12.14 -17.89 8.19
CA TYR A 3 -11.42 -16.63 8.02
C TYR A 3 -12.44 -15.49 8.13
N PHE A 4 -12.36 -14.74 9.22
CA PHE A 4 -13.06 -13.47 9.35
C PHE A 4 -12.50 -12.51 8.31
N PHE A 5 -13.30 -12.21 7.28
CA PHE A 5 -13.09 -11.07 6.39
C PHE A 5 -13.34 -9.80 7.20
N PHE A 6 -12.29 -9.14 7.70
CA PHE A 6 -12.40 -7.74 8.09
C PHE A 6 -12.33 -6.90 6.83
N ILE A 7 -13.49 -6.45 6.38
CA ILE A 7 -13.67 -5.60 5.22
C ILE A 7 -13.51 -4.15 5.70
N PHE A 8 -12.28 -3.63 5.71
CA PHE A 8 -12.12 -2.18 5.58
C PHE A 8 -12.26 -1.87 4.09
N PHE A 9 -13.51 -1.65 3.65
CA PHE A 9 -13.72 -0.87 2.43
C PHE A 9 -13.13 0.51 2.72
N SER A 10 -11.97 0.85 2.13
CA SER A 10 -11.59 2.25 1.93
C SER A 10 -12.42 2.77 0.74
N PRO A 11 -13.48 3.57 0.95
CA PRO A 11 -14.32 4.07 -0.14
C PRO A 11 -13.61 5.14 -0.99
N ARG A 12 -12.32 5.45 -0.71
CA ARG A 12 -11.54 6.47 -1.39
C ARG A 12 -10.29 5.96 -2.09
N ALA A 13 -9.95 4.68 -1.97
CA ALA A 13 -9.06 4.07 -2.95
C ALA A 13 -9.82 4.10 -4.28
N ILE A 14 -9.55 5.10 -5.12
CA ILE A 14 -9.87 5.05 -6.53
C ILE A 14 -9.13 3.79 -6.99
N ARG A 15 -9.84 2.66 -7.07
CA ARG A 15 -9.42 1.52 -7.87
C ARG A 15 -9.41 2.02 -9.31
N MET A 16 -8.44 2.84 -9.66
CA MET A 16 -7.92 2.89 -11.02
C MET A 16 -7.66 1.43 -11.38
N ASN A 17 -7.87 1.05 -12.63
CA ASN A 17 -7.67 -0.32 -13.15
C ASN A 17 -6.21 -0.82 -13.03
N LEU A 18 -5.45 -0.32 -12.06
CA LEU A 18 -4.18 -0.82 -11.57
C LEU A 18 -4.25 -2.27 -11.09
N HIS A 19 -5.41 -2.91 -10.91
CA HIS A 19 -5.43 -4.35 -10.59
C HIS A 19 -4.70 -5.22 -11.65
N LYS A 20 -4.52 -4.68 -12.86
CA LYS A 20 -3.70 -5.29 -13.92
C LYS A 20 -2.18 -5.12 -13.72
N ILE A 21 -1.77 -4.16 -12.90
CA ILE A 21 -0.38 -3.70 -12.69
C ILE A 21 0.09 -4.00 -11.26
N ILE A 22 -0.70 -3.62 -10.26
CA ILE A 22 -0.51 -3.84 -8.82
C ILE A 22 -1.59 -4.83 -8.37
N LYS A 23 -1.17 -6.05 -8.02
CA LYS A 23 -2.08 -7.11 -7.58
C LYS A 23 -2.50 -6.97 -6.11
N GLU A 24 -1.73 -6.20 -5.36
CA GLU A 24 -1.86 -6.04 -3.92
C GLU A 24 -2.75 -4.85 -3.51
N PRO A 25 -3.20 -4.78 -2.25
CA PRO A 25 -3.84 -3.59 -1.70
C PRO A 25 -2.95 -2.37 -1.87
N ALA A 26 -3.53 -1.28 -2.38
CA ALA A 26 -2.77 -0.08 -2.69
C ALA A 26 -3.61 1.18 -2.60
N TYR A 27 -2.97 2.25 -2.13
CA TYR A 27 -3.46 3.62 -2.14
C TYR A 27 -2.75 4.44 -3.22
N VAL A 28 -3.43 5.37 -3.89
CA VAL A 28 -2.84 6.18 -4.97
C VAL A 28 -3.09 7.66 -4.71
N ASN A 29 -2.02 8.46 -4.74
CA ASN A 29 -2.05 9.91 -4.65
C ASN A 29 -1.37 10.52 -5.89
N GLY A 30 -2.16 11.02 -6.84
CA GLY A 30 -1.63 11.52 -8.11
C GLY A 30 -0.95 10.40 -8.91
N THR A 31 0.36 10.53 -9.13
CA THR A 31 1.18 9.53 -9.84
C THR A 31 1.90 8.57 -8.90
N ILE A 32 1.69 8.66 -7.59
CA ILE A 32 2.36 7.80 -6.62
C ILE A 32 1.39 6.75 -6.09
N ALA A 33 1.76 5.48 -6.21
CA ALA A 33 1.06 4.35 -5.62
C ALA A 33 1.83 3.79 -4.42
N TYR A 34 1.11 3.51 -3.35
CA TYR A 34 1.59 2.91 -2.10
C TYR A 34 0.95 1.54 -2.02
N ALA A 35 1.73 0.47 -2.07
CA ALA A 35 1.23 -0.90 -2.11
C ALA A 35 1.71 -1.68 -0.89
N ALA A 36 0.80 -2.43 -0.27
CA ALA A 36 1.07 -3.38 0.78
C ALA A 36 1.52 -4.71 0.17
N ASP A 37 2.81 -5.04 0.22
CA ASP A 37 3.31 -6.36 -0.18
C ASP A 37 3.58 -7.20 1.06
N TYR A 38 2.86 -8.32 1.18
CA TYR A 38 2.88 -9.21 2.34
C TYR A 38 4.29 -9.63 2.79
N LEU A 39 5.26 -9.76 1.89
CA LEU A 39 6.63 -10.17 2.21
C LEU A 39 7.67 -9.06 2.02
N LYS A 40 7.26 -7.90 1.51
CA LYS A 40 8.17 -6.80 1.18
C LYS A 40 7.81 -5.48 1.84
N GLY A 41 6.77 -5.47 2.67
CA GLY A 41 6.30 -4.31 3.41
C GLY A 41 5.60 -3.28 2.53
N LEU A 42 5.79 -2.00 2.85
CA LEU A 42 5.25 -0.88 2.09
C LEU A 42 6.13 -0.60 0.86
N ILE A 43 5.56 -0.73 -0.33
CA ILE A 43 6.20 -0.41 -1.61
C ILE A 43 5.65 0.91 -2.14
N VAL A 44 6.52 1.84 -2.51
CA VAL A 44 6.12 3.09 -3.17
C VAL A 44 6.58 3.09 -4.61
N VAL A 45 5.63 3.31 -5.52
CA VAL A 45 5.79 3.19 -6.96
C VAL A 45 5.35 4.49 -7.64
N ASP A 46 6.20 5.03 -8.51
CA ASP A 46 5.78 6.02 -9.48
C ASP A 46 5.06 5.32 -10.64
N VAL A 47 3.80 5.67 -10.84
CA VAL A 47 2.89 5.18 -11.88
C VAL A 47 2.54 6.27 -12.90
N SER A 48 3.40 7.29 -13.05
CA SER A 48 3.27 8.33 -14.08
C SER A 48 3.25 7.76 -15.51
N ASP A 49 4.05 6.72 -15.77
CA ASP A 49 3.94 5.86 -16.95
C ASP A 49 3.36 4.50 -16.57
N LEU A 50 2.08 4.28 -16.87
CA LEU A 50 1.38 3.02 -16.57
C LEU A 50 1.94 1.81 -17.33
N SER A 51 2.69 2.02 -18.41
CA SER A 51 3.35 0.95 -19.16
C SER A 51 4.69 0.55 -18.55
N ASN A 52 5.30 1.45 -17.76
CA ASN A 52 6.57 1.22 -17.09
C ASN A 52 6.60 1.81 -15.66
N PRO A 53 5.82 1.26 -14.71
CA PRO A 53 5.87 1.69 -13.31
C PRO A 53 7.25 1.49 -12.69
N THR A 54 7.71 2.46 -11.90
CA THR A 54 9.04 2.43 -11.28
C THR A 54 8.94 2.44 -9.76
N LYS A 55 9.54 1.44 -9.09
CA LYS A 55 9.66 1.45 -7.62
C LYS A 55 10.60 2.59 -7.21
N ILE A 56 10.11 3.53 -6.41
CA ILE A 56 10.88 4.69 -5.94
C ILE A 56 11.25 4.62 -4.45
N ALA A 57 10.51 3.85 -3.64
CA ALA A 57 10.87 3.60 -2.24
C ALA A 57 10.33 2.26 -1.74
N GLN A 58 10.86 1.81 -0.61
CA GLN A 58 10.41 0.62 0.11
C GLN A 58 10.71 0.79 1.60
N TYR A 59 9.76 0.37 2.43
CA TYR A 59 9.95 0.19 3.86
C TYR A 59 9.62 -1.27 4.22
N PHE A 60 10.54 -1.92 4.92
CA PHE A 60 10.41 -3.29 5.39
C PHE A 60 11.25 -3.47 6.65
N ASP A 61 10.60 -3.82 7.74
CA ASP A 61 11.20 -4.05 9.06
C ASP A 61 11.19 -5.54 9.46
N GLY A 62 10.54 -6.39 8.67
CA GLY A 62 10.44 -7.83 8.89
C GLY A 62 9.00 -8.32 9.08
N GLY A 63 8.04 -7.42 9.28
CA GLY A 63 6.63 -7.73 9.44
C GLY A 63 5.90 -8.12 8.15
N HIS A 64 4.63 -8.49 8.31
CA HIS A 64 3.76 -8.87 7.19
C HIS A 64 2.63 -7.87 7.00
N VAL A 65 2.76 -7.05 5.96
CA VAL A 65 1.82 -5.96 5.68
C VAL A 65 0.60 -6.44 4.92
N TYR A 66 -0.59 -6.11 5.42
CA TYR A 66 -1.87 -6.43 4.81
C TYR A 66 -2.49 -5.28 4.03
N ASP A 67 -2.35 -4.04 4.52
CA ASP A 67 -3.01 -2.89 3.92
C ASP A 67 -2.27 -1.59 4.22
N VAL A 68 -2.54 -0.57 3.40
CA VAL A 68 -2.01 0.78 3.58
C VAL A 68 -3.03 1.84 3.19
N GLU A 69 -3.19 2.85 4.04
CA GLU A 69 -3.89 4.10 3.73
C GLU A 69 -2.94 5.28 3.96
N VAL A 70 -2.96 6.28 3.09
CA VAL A 70 -2.10 7.47 3.25
C VAL A 70 -2.93 8.74 3.38
N ILE A 71 -2.76 9.45 4.49
CA ILE A 71 -3.45 10.71 4.78
C ILE A 71 -2.40 11.76 5.14
N ASN A 72 -2.39 12.89 4.44
CA ASN A 72 -1.50 14.03 4.74
C ASN A 72 -0.01 13.63 4.92
N LYS A 73 0.52 12.81 4.01
CA LYS A 73 1.90 12.25 4.06
C LYS A 73 2.17 11.27 5.19
N ILE A 74 1.16 10.79 5.88
CA ILE A 74 1.28 9.72 6.87
C ILE A 74 0.70 8.45 6.28
N ALA A 75 1.52 7.41 6.16
CA ALA A 75 1.07 6.07 5.82
C ALA A 75 0.70 5.31 7.10
N TYR A 76 -0.52 4.81 7.14
CA TYR A 76 -1.04 3.91 8.16
C TYR A 76 -0.95 2.50 7.60
N VAL A 77 -0.05 1.69 8.14
CA VAL A 77 0.28 0.37 7.63
C VAL A 77 -0.24 -0.68 8.60
N ALA A 78 -1.14 -1.53 8.13
CA ALA A 78 -1.65 -2.65 8.91
C ALA A 78 -0.68 -3.83 8.79
N ASP A 79 0.20 -3.98 9.78
CA ASP A 79 1.14 -5.07 9.91
C ASP A 79 0.58 -6.18 10.83
N ARG A 80 0.71 -7.43 10.39
CA ARG A 80 0.24 -8.60 11.13
C ARG A 80 0.98 -8.81 12.44
N ASP A 81 2.28 -8.58 12.43
CA ASP A 81 3.19 -8.98 13.50
C ASP A 81 3.43 -7.81 14.46
N ASP A 82 3.47 -6.58 13.93
CA ASP A 82 3.76 -5.36 14.69
C ASP A 82 2.53 -4.47 14.93
N GLY A 83 1.39 -4.77 14.29
CA GLY A 83 0.12 -4.07 14.49
C GLY A 83 -0.06 -2.88 13.55
N LEU A 84 -0.29 -1.67 14.09
CA LEU A 84 -0.43 -0.47 13.27
C LEU A 84 0.89 0.31 13.28
N GLU A 85 1.54 0.38 12.13
CA GLU A 85 2.70 1.25 11.93
C GLU A 85 2.28 2.58 11.32
N ILE A 86 2.97 3.65 11.74
CA ILE A 86 2.72 5.03 11.31
C ILE A 86 4.02 5.57 10.73
N ILE A 87 4.04 5.75 9.41
CA ILE A 87 5.24 6.10 8.67
C ILE A 87 5.06 7.46 8.00
N GLU A 88 5.98 8.38 8.26
CA GLU A 88 6.02 9.66 7.54
C GLU A 88 6.62 9.48 6.14
N ILE A 89 5.92 9.99 5.13
CA ILE A 89 6.32 9.95 3.73
C ILE A 89 6.98 11.29 3.36
N LEU A 90 8.29 11.24 3.12
CA LEU A 90 9.12 12.43 2.84
C LEU A 90 9.28 12.75 1.35
N ILE A 91 8.72 11.91 0.47
CA ILE A 91 8.80 12.04 -0.99
C ILE A 91 7.66 12.87 -1.58
#